data_AF-A0A4Y2L1L9-F1
#
_entry.id   AF-A0A4Y2L1L9-F1
#
_cell.length_a   1.000
_cell.length_b   1.000
_cell.length_c   1.000
_cell.angle_alpha   90.00
_cell.angle_beta   90.00
_cell.angle_gamma   90.00
#
_symmetry.space_group_name_H-M   'P 1'
#
loop_
_entity.id
_entity.type
_entity.pdbx_description
1 polymer ?
#
loop_
_entity_poly.entity_id
_entity_poly.type
_entity_poly.pdbx_seq_one_letter_code
_entity_poly.pdbx_strand_id
1 'polypeptide(L)'
;MTGWTLYKLEWDLMQYPPYSPDMAPSDFYLFSHLQLSLDGAIFNSNEEVMNEVHLFLDSRTPQFFAEGIEKLPKRWIIISLLSDSSATMTIAISLTVDALKRRSCSPTGVLPARIIDLH
;
A
#
# COMPACT_ATOMS: atom_id res chain seq x y z
N MET A 1 -0.02 -1.17 -29.29
CA MET A 1 0.21 -0.06 -30.25
C MET A 1 0.32 1.26 -29.47
N THR A 2 1.31 1.38 -28.58
CA THR A 2 1.45 2.53 -27.64
C THR A 2 2.89 3.06 -27.56
N GLY A 3 3.91 2.24 -27.92
CA GLY A 3 5.32 2.62 -27.79
C GLY A 3 5.79 3.76 -28.70
N TRP A 4 5.28 3.85 -29.94
CA TRP A 4 5.71 4.90 -30.89
C TRP A 4 5.26 6.30 -30.49
N THR A 5 4.07 6.43 -29.91
CA THR A 5 3.54 7.72 -29.44
C THR A 5 4.32 8.21 -28.22
N LEU A 6 4.63 7.31 -27.26
CA LEU A 6 5.43 7.63 -26.08
C LEU A 6 6.84 8.09 -26.47
N TYR A 7 7.46 7.40 -27.43
CA TYR A 7 8.76 7.79 -27.97
C TYR A 7 8.76 9.20 -28.57
N LYS A 8 7.72 9.55 -29.34
CA LYS A 8 7.58 10.91 -29.91
C LYS A 8 7.36 12.00 -28.86
N LEU A 9 6.76 11.66 -27.73
CA LEU A 9 6.53 12.58 -26.61
C LEU A 9 7.72 12.67 -25.67
N GLU A 10 8.77 11.87 -25.89
CA GLU A 10 9.94 11.74 -25.00
C GLU A 10 9.54 11.38 -23.56
N TRP A 11 8.48 10.57 -23.42
CA TRP A 11 8.00 10.14 -22.10
C TRP A 11 8.61 8.80 -21.70
N ASP A 12 9.23 8.78 -20.54
CA ASP A 12 9.71 7.56 -19.92
C ASP A 12 8.55 6.71 -19.39
N LEU A 13 8.56 5.42 -19.73
CA LEU A 13 7.57 4.48 -19.25
C LEU A 13 8.01 3.85 -17.93
N MET A 14 7.21 4.05 -16.88
CA MET A 14 7.41 3.40 -15.59
C MET A 14 7.05 1.89 -15.69
N GLN A 15 7.97 1.02 -15.27
CA GLN A 15 7.81 -0.44 -15.37
C GLN A 15 6.78 -0.98 -14.37
N TYR A 16 5.63 -1.45 -14.83
CA TYR A 16 4.55 -1.91 -13.96
C TYR A 16 4.49 -3.44 -13.90
N PRO A 17 4.54 -4.07 -12.71
CA PRO A 17 4.29 -5.50 -12.58
C PRO A 17 2.84 -5.84 -13.00
N PRO A 18 2.62 -6.98 -13.66
CA PRO A 18 1.27 -7.42 -14.04
C PRO A 18 0.32 -7.46 -12.83
N TYR A 19 -0.92 -6.98 -13.01
CA TYR A 19 -2.02 -7.10 -12.04
C TYR A 19 -1.75 -6.51 -10.65
N SER A 20 -1.12 -5.33 -10.58
CA SER A 20 -0.91 -4.58 -9.32
C SER A 20 -1.86 -3.38 -9.19
N PRO A 21 -3.15 -3.56 -8.84
CA PRO A 21 -4.10 -2.45 -8.75
C PRO A 21 -3.71 -1.36 -7.74
N ASP A 22 -2.84 -1.68 -6.77
CA ASP A 22 -2.41 -0.76 -5.71
C ASP A 22 -1.28 0.22 -6.07
N MET A 23 -0.80 0.25 -7.32
CA MET A 23 0.34 1.11 -7.71
C MET A 23 -0.06 2.41 -8.40
N ALA A 24 -1.28 2.59 -8.87
CA ALA A 24 -1.67 3.85 -9.50
C ALA A 24 -2.15 4.85 -8.43
N PRO A 25 -1.52 6.04 -8.29
CA PRO A 25 -2.02 7.09 -7.39
C PRO A 25 -3.46 7.52 -7.72
N SER A 26 -3.89 7.35 -8.98
CA SER A 26 -5.30 7.50 -9.36
C SER A 26 -6.19 6.55 -8.57
N ASP A 27 -5.81 5.28 -8.45
CA ASP A 27 -6.69 4.23 -7.94
C ASP A 27 -6.70 4.25 -6.40
N PHE A 28 -5.51 4.20 -5.78
CA PHE A 28 -5.43 4.08 -4.32
C PHE A 28 -5.63 5.40 -3.56
N TYR A 29 -5.51 6.54 -4.24
CA TYR A 29 -5.61 7.85 -3.60
C TYR A 29 -6.75 8.68 -4.21
N LEU A 30 -6.65 9.09 -5.48
CA LEU A 30 -7.64 10.01 -6.06
C LEU A 30 -9.05 9.42 -6.08
N PHE A 31 -9.23 8.25 -6.70
CA PHE A 31 -10.52 7.57 -6.81
C PHE A 31 -11.02 7.05 -5.47
N SER A 32 -10.12 6.68 -4.56
CA SER A 32 -10.51 6.33 -3.19
C SER A 32 -11.16 7.52 -2.47
N HIS A 33 -10.61 8.74 -2.58
CA HIS A 33 -11.23 9.93 -1.99
C HIS A 33 -12.47 10.39 -2.76
N LEU A 34 -12.47 10.27 -4.08
CA LEU A 34 -13.63 10.60 -4.91
C LEU A 34 -14.80 9.68 -4.54
N GLN A 35 -14.57 8.37 -4.45
CA GLN A 35 -15.60 7.40 -4.06
C GLN A 35 -16.16 7.71 -2.68
N LEU A 36 -15.31 8.06 -1.71
CA LEU A 36 -15.77 8.52 -0.38
C LEU A 36 -16.62 9.80 -0.45
N SER A 37 -16.31 10.72 -1.35
CA SER A 37 -17.11 11.95 -1.52
C SER A 37 -18.45 11.72 -2.22
N LEU A 38 -18.54 10.68 -3.05
CA LEU A 38 -19.76 10.29 -3.76
C LEU A 38 -20.58 9.25 -3.00
N ASP A 39 -20.07 8.75 -1.86
CA ASP A 39 -20.72 7.67 -1.13
C ASP A 39 -22.09 8.10 -0.60
N GLY A 40 -23.10 7.28 -0.86
CA GLY A 40 -24.50 7.56 -0.52
C GLY A 40 -25.19 8.64 -1.36
N ALA A 41 -24.51 9.25 -2.33
CA ALA A 41 -25.15 10.20 -3.25
C ALA A 41 -26.00 9.46 -4.30
N ILE A 42 -27.18 9.99 -4.60
CA ILE A 42 -28.06 9.50 -5.67
C ILE A 42 -28.09 10.56 -6.75
N PHE A 43 -27.64 10.19 -7.95
CA PHE A 43 -27.62 11.06 -9.11
C PHE A 43 -28.73 10.68 -10.09
N ASN A 44 -29.40 11.69 -10.64
CA ASN A 44 -30.51 11.51 -11.56
C ASN A 44 -30.08 11.61 -13.03
N SER A 45 -28.84 12.03 -13.28
CA SER A 45 -28.29 12.23 -14.62
C SER A 45 -26.76 12.12 -14.63
N ASN A 46 -26.20 11.90 -15.82
CA ASN A 46 -24.75 11.88 -15.99
C ASN A 46 -24.14 13.28 -15.80
N GLU A 47 -24.89 14.33 -16.16
CA GLU A 47 -24.47 15.72 -15.98
C GLU A 47 -24.24 16.06 -14.51
N GLU A 48 -25.08 15.53 -13.62
CA GLU A 48 -24.96 15.70 -12.17
C GLU A 48 -23.68 15.03 -11.64
N VAL A 49 -23.40 13.79 -12.08
CA VAL A 49 -22.15 13.08 -11.72
C VAL A 49 -20.93 13.85 -12.20
N MET A 50 -20.94 14.31 -13.47
CA MET A 50 -19.82 15.07 -14.03
C MET A 50 -19.57 16.36 -13.25
N ASN A 51 -20.64 17.08 -12.89
CA ASN A 51 -20.54 18.30 -12.10
C ASN A 51 -19.92 18.04 -10.72
N GLU A 52 -20.36 17.01 -10.00
CA GLU A 52 -19.78 16.65 -8.70
C GLU A 52 -18.31 16.23 -8.81
N VAL A 53 -17.93 15.49 -9.85
CA VAL A 53 -16.52 15.14 -10.09
C VAL A 53 -15.69 16.38 -10.36
N HIS A 54 -16.19 17.34 -11.15
CA HIS A 54 -15.50 18.61 -11.40
C HIS A 54 -15.34 19.43 -10.12
N LEU A 55 -16.42 19.61 -9.35
CA LEU A 55 -16.38 20.30 -8.05
C LEU A 55 -15.40 19.63 -7.08
N PHE A 56 -15.40 18.29 -7.03
CA PHE A 56 -14.47 17.54 -6.22
C PHE A 56 -13.02 17.86 -6.61
N LEU A 57 -12.68 17.81 -7.90
CA LEU A 57 -11.31 18.06 -8.38
C LEU A 57 -10.89 19.52 -8.15
N ASP A 58 -11.75 20.49 -8.44
CA ASP A 58 -11.48 21.91 -8.27
C ASP A 58 -11.32 22.31 -6.80
N SER A 59 -11.96 21.56 -5.89
CA SER A 59 -11.80 21.76 -4.45
C SER A 59 -10.46 21.26 -3.89
N ARG A 60 -9.69 20.44 -4.64
CA ARG A 60 -8.43 19.88 -4.14
C ARG A 60 -7.29 20.86 -4.29
N THR A 61 -6.46 20.93 -3.25
CA THR A 61 -5.23 21.71 -3.28
C THR A 61 -4.16 20.98 -4.10
N PRO A 62 -3.15 21.68 -4.64
CA PRO A 62 -1.99 21.04 -5.24
C PRO A 62 -1.30 20.04 -4.29
N GLN A 63 -1.32 20.31 -2.98
CA GLN A 63 -0.75 19.43 -1.95
C GLN A 63 -1.46 18.08 -1.89
N PHE A 64 -2.78 18.04 -2.08
CA PHE A 64 -3.53 16.78 -2.13
C PHE A 64 -2.99 15.86 -3.24
N PHE A 65 -2.77 16.38 -4.44
CA PHE A 65 -2.20 15.58 -5.53
C PHE A 65 -0.76 15.16 -5.23
N ALA A 66 0.06 16.07 -4.67
CA ALA A 66 1.42 15.76 -4.27
C ALA A 66 1.49 14.61 -3.25
N GLU A 67 0.64 14.61 -2.23
CA GLU A 67 0.56 13.55 -1.23
C GLU A 67 0.24 12.17 -1.85
N GLY A 68 -0.63 12.12 -2.85
CA GLY A 68 -0.92 10.90 -3.59
C GLY A 68 0.32 10.34 -4.27
N ILE A 69 1.11 11.20 -4.92
CA ILE A 69 2.38 10.82 -5.56
C ILE A 69 3.44 10.45 -4.52
N GLU A 70 3.57 11.18 -3.42
CA GLU A 70 4.55 10.92 -2.35
C GLU A 70 4.32 9.57 -1.64
N LYS A 71 3.09 9.04 -1.66
CA LYS A 71 2.78 7.70 -1.13
C LYS A 71 3.22 6.57 -2.05
N LEU A 72 3.54 6.86 -3.32
CA LEU A 72 3.89 5.86 -4.33
C LEU A 72 5.15 5.04 -3.99
N PRO A 73 6.29 5.63 -3.57
CA PRO A 73 7.51 4.87 -3.30
C PRO A 73 7.34 3.80 -2.22
N LYS A 74 6.57 4.12 -1.17
CA LYS A 74 6.27 3.16 -0.09
C LYS A 74 5.46 1.98 -0.60
N ARG A 75 4.43 2.24 -1.42
CA ARG A 75 3.59 1.19 -2.03
C ARG A 75 4.39 0.34 -3.01
N TRP A 76 5.28 0.98 -3.78
CA TRP A 76 6.18 0.28 -4.70
C TRP A 76 7.04 -0.77 -4.00
N ILE A 77 7.68 -0.38 -2.88
CA ILE A 77 8.47 -1.31 -2.08
C ILE A 77 7.61 -2.47 -1.58
N ILE A 78 6.43 -2.18 -1.02
CA ILE A 78 5.52 -3.21 -0.52
C ILE A 78 5.15 -4.20 -1.63
N ILE A 79 4.76 -3.72 -2.80
CA ILE A 79 4.31 -4.60 -3.88
C ILE A 79 5.48 -5.38 -4.48
N SER A 80 6.65 -4.76 -4.62
CA SER A 80 7.89 -5.45 -5.01
C SER A 80 8.23 -6.58 -4.03
N LEU A 81 8.03 -6.38 -2.73
CA LEU A 81 8.26 -7.40 -1.71
C LEU A 81 7.20 -8.50 -1.72
N LEU A 82 5.93 -8.18 -2.03
CA LEU A 82 4.83 -9.14 -2.09
C LEU A 82 4.85 -9.99 -3.36
N SER A 83 5.33 -9.45 -4.48
CA SER A 83 5.48 -10.20 -5.74
C SER A 83 6.61 -11.24 -5.68
N ASP A 84 7.53 -11.08 -4.73
CA ASP A 84 8.69 -11.94 -4.57
C ASP A 84 8.44 -12.95 -3.43
N SER A 85 7.91 -14.13 -3.79
CA SER A 85 7.54 -15.20 -2.84
C SER A 85 8.70 -15.66 -1.94
N SER A 86 9.95 -15.42 -2.38
CA SER A 86 11.17 -15.67 -1.59
C SER A 86 11.44 -14.56 -0.55
N ALA A 87 11.18 -13.30 -0.90
CA ALA A 87 11.40 -12.15 -0.03
C ALA A 87 10.39 -12.10 1.12
N THR A 88 9.13 -12.46 0.87
CA THR A 88 8.10 -12.58 1.92
C THR A 88 8.48 -13.62 2.97
N MET A 89 9.04 -14.77 2.57
CA MET A 89 9.50 -15.80 3.50
C MET A 89 10.72 -15.31 4.31
N THR A 90 11.66 -14.60 3.67
CA THR A 90 12.85 -14.05 4.34
C THR A 90 12.50 -12.95 5.35
N ILE A 91 11.57 -12.06 5.02
CA ILE A 91 11.09 -11.01 5.92
C ILE A 91 10.27 -11.61 7.06
N ALA A 92 9.37 -12.57 6.77
CA ALA A 92 8.60 -13.27 7.80
C ALA A 92 9.53 -14.02 8.78
N ILE A 93 10.58 -14.69 8.27
CA ILE A 93 11.59 -15.34 9.10
C ILE A 93 12.34 -14.30 9.93
N SER A 94 12.78 -13.19 9.34
CA SER A 94 13.52 -12.14 10.07
C SER A 94 12.68 -11.50 11.18
N LEU A 95 11.42 -11.16 10.90
CA LEU A 95 10.48 -10.64 11.91
C LEU A 95 10.17 -11.67 13.00
N THR A 96 10.07 -12.96 12.64
CA THR A 96 9.85 -14.05 13.60
C THR A 96 11.08 -14.29 14.47
N VAL A 97 12.28 -14.22 13.89
CA VAL A 97 13.56 -14.31 14.62
C VAL A 97 13.73 -13.11 15.56
N ASP A 98 13.38 -11.90 15.13
CA ASP A 98 13.41 -10.70 15.99
C ASP A 98 12.36 -10.75 17.10
N ALA A 99 11.18 -11.32 16.84
CA ALA A 99 10.16 -11.56 17.87
C ALA A 99 10.63 -12.62 18.88
N LEU A 100 11.25 -13.72 18.42
CA LEU A 100 11.82 -14.77 19.28
C LEU A 100 13.01 -14.25 20.09
N LYS A 101 13.87 -13.43 19.50
CA LYS A 101 15.01 -12.80 20.18
C LYS A 101 14.54 -11.82 21.25
N ARG A 102 13.51 -11.03 20.97
CA ARG A 102 12.85 -10.17 21.97
C ARG A 102 12.19 -10.97 23.09
N ARG A 103 11.63 -12.15 22.80
CA ARG A 103 11.07 -13.07 23.81
C ARG A 103 12.15 -13.72 24.68
N SER A 104 13.32 -14.02 24.11
CA SER A 104 14.49 -14.56 24.81
C SER A 104 15.18 -13.53 25.72
N CYS A 105 15.04 -12.24 25.44
CA CYS A 105 15.61 -11.16 26.27
C CYS A 105 14.70 -10.73 27.44
N SER A 106 13.61 -11.45 27.73
CA SER A 106 12.81 -11.20 28.94
C SER A 106 13.54 -11.71 30.19
N PRO A 107 13.91 -10.85 31.16
CA PRO A 107 14.63 -11.25 32.36
C PRO A 107 13.64 -11.67 33.44
N THR A 108 13.10 -12.87 33.33
CA THR A 108 12.54 -13.58 34.50
C THR A 108 13.13 -14.97 34.52
N GLY A 109 14.33 -15.05 35.08
CA GLY A 109 14.90 -16.30 35.55
C GLY A 109 14.06 -16.80 36.72
N VAL A 110 13.27 -17.85 36.49
CA VAL A 110 12.81 -18.76 37.52
C VAL A 110 12.93 -20.17 36.93
N LEU A 111 14.01 -20.85 37.27
CA LEU A 111 14.11 -22.30 37.10
C LEU A 111 13.08 -22.94 38.05
N PRO A 112 12.20 -23.85 37.60
CA PRO A 112 11.48 -24.68 38.54
C PRO A 112 12.47 -25.68 39.15
N ALA A 113 12.93 -25.37 40.36
CA ALA A 113 13.46 -26.37 41.26
C ALA A 113 12.33 -27.36 41.61
N ARG A 114 12.53 -28.65 41.30
CA ARG A 114 12.16 -29.83 42.12
C ARG A 114 12.27 -31.14 41.31
N ILE A 115 13.47 -31.71 41.33
CA ILE A 115 13.70 -33.13 41.66
C ILE A 115 14.13 -33.01 43.14
N ILE A 116 13.58 -33.66 44.15
CA ILE A 116 13.58 -35.08 44.52
C ILE A 116 12.60 -35.18 45.71
N ASP A 117 11.81 -36.25 45.85
CA ASP A 117 11.77 -37.01 47.10
C ASP A 117 11.04 -38.34 46.90
N LEU A 118 11.79 -39.40 47.20
CA LEU A 118 11.34 -40.77 47.38
C LEU A 118 10.49 -40.88 48.66
N HIS A 119 9.31 -41.48 48.56
CA HIS A 119 8.80 -42.47 49.51
C HIS A 119 7.72 -43.33 48.84
#